data_AF-A0A9X0CL76-F1
#
_entry.id   AF-A0A9X0CL76-F1
#
_cell.length_a   1.000
_cell.length_b   1.000
_cell.length_c   1.000
_cell.angle_alpha   90.00
_cell.angle_beta   90.00
_cell.angle_gamma   90.00
#
_symmetry.space_group_name_H-M   'P 1'
#
loop_
_entity.id
_entity.type
_entity.pdbx_description
1 polymer ?
#
loop_
_entity_poly.entity_id
_entity_poly.type
_entity_poly.pdbx_seq_one_letter_code
_entity_poly.pdbx_strand_id
1 'polypeptide(L)'
;MPPIELPRLTGSLRAFSGLSSPYVRPPENGDDLKRKRQLRSKKQLEKTLSWSELKGLILDATSFDKIATQEVRTLLKELVHTSAEIVGRDSSGEAVESASVFVFTTLKDVNHIGKGESAN
;
A
#
# COMPACT_ATOMS: atom_id res chain seq x y z
N MET A 1 -5.85 -30.43 18.13
CA MET A 1 -5.43 -29.93 19.46
C MET A 1 -5.12 -28.45 19.33
N PRO A 2 -5.67 -27.56 20.16
CA PRO A 2 -5.24 -26.17 20.19
C PRO A 2 -3.75 -26.10 20.59
N PRO A 3 -2.99 -25.10 20.10
CA PRO A 3 -1.57 -24.98 20.43
C PRO A 3 -1.39 -24.83 21.94
N ILE A 4 -0.54 -25.68 22.53
CA ILE A 4 -0.20 -25.64 23.95
C ILE A 4 0.74 -24.44 24.14
N GLU A 5 0.19 -23.29 24.50
CA GLU A 5 0.99 -22.13 24.88
C GLU A 5 1.77 -22.44 26.16
N LEU A 6 3.07 -22.13 26.18
CA LEU A 6 3.93 -22.29 27.34
C LEU A 6 3.40 -21.44 28.50
N PRO A 7 3.32 -21.98 29.74
CA PRO A 7 2.84 -21.21 30.88
C PRO A 7 3.81 -20.06 31.19
N ARG A 8 3.36 -18.83 30.94
CA ARG A 8 4.10 -17.60 31.25
C ARG A 8 3.56 -16.98 32.54
N LEU A 9 4.45 -16.64 33.48
CA LEU A 9 4.10 -15.95 34.72
C LEU A 9 3.24 -14.70 34.48
N THR A 10 3.56 -13.93 33.44
CA THR A 10 2.80 -12.74 33.03
C THR A 10 1.38 -13.05 32.56
N GLY A 11 1.15 -14.23 31.96
CA GLY A 11 -0.18 -14.72 31.61
C GLY A 11 -0.99 -15.08 32.86
N SER A 12 -0.37 -15.80 33.81
CA SER A 12 -1.01 -16.16 35.07
C SER A 12 -1.39 -14.93 35.91
N LEU A 13 -0.47 -13.96 36.07
CA LEU A 13 -0.74 -12.72 36.80
C LEU A 13 -1.88 -11.89 36.17
N ARG A 14 -1.98 -11.88 34.83
CA ARG A 14 -3.02 -11.15 34.09
C ARG A 14 -4.38 -11.86 34.14
N ALA A 15 -4.39 -13.19 34.21
CA ALA A 15 -5.62 -13.97 34.41
C ALA A 15 -6.14 -13.83 35.85
N PHE A 16 -5.26 -13.82 36.85
CA PHE A 16 -5.60 -13.60 38.25
C PHE A 16 -6.21 -12.22 38.52
N SER A 17 -5.77 -11.17 37.81
CA SER A 17 -6.33 -9.82 37.94
C SER A 17 -7.63 -9.59 37.18
N GLY A 18 -8.15 -10.59 36.45
CA GLY A 18 -9.36 -10.48 35.64
C GLY A 18 -9.21 -9.65 34.35
N LEU A 19 -8.00 -9.15 34.06
CA LEU A 19 -7.73 -8.26 32.92
C LEU A 19 -7.47 -8.99 31.60
N SER A 20 -7.24 -10.31 31.63
CA SER A 20 -7.13 -11.12 30.42
C SER A 20 -7.53 -12.56 30.72
N SER A 21 -8.78 -12.87 30.45
CA SER A 21 -9.18 -14.26 30.26
C SER A 21 -8.60 -14.73 28.92
N PRO A 22 -7.94 -15.90 28.83
CA PRO A 22 -7.47 -16.47 27.57
C PRO A 22 -8.61 -16.77 26.58
N TYR A 23 -9.87 -16.75 27.04
CA TYR A 23 -11.08 -16.79 26.22
C TYR A 23 -11.46 -15.44 25.56
N VAL A 24 -10.77 -14.35 25.91
CA VAL A 24 -11.03 -12.98 25.44
C VAL A 24 -9.89 -12.52 24.54
N ARG A 25 -9.30 -13.42 23.74
CA ARG A 25 -8.85 -12.96 22.43
C ARG A 25 -10.14 -12.90 21.61
N PRO A 26 -10.65 -11.71 21.25
CA PRO A 26 -11.65 -11.66 20.18
C PRO A 26 -11.08 -12.49 19.04
N PRO A 27 -11.90 -13.27 18.30
CA PRO A 27 -11.44 -13.80 17.03
C PRO A 27 -10.77 -12.64 16.28
N GLU A 28 -9.70 -12.89 15.53
CA GLU A 28 -9.21 -11.90 14.56
C GLU A 28 -10.38 -11.63 13.61
N ASN A 29 -11.24 -10.71 14.01
CA ASN A 29 -12.43 -10.35 13.29
C ASN A 29 -11.85 -9.68 12.05
N GLY A 30 -12.15 -10.21 10.86
CA GLY A 30 -11.69 -9.64 9.59
C GLY A 30 -11.96 -8.13 9.46
N ASP A 31 -12.83 -7.60 10.31
CA ASP A 31 -13.14 -6.19 10.49
C ASP A 31 -11.98 -5.33 11.03
N ASP A 32 -11.14 -5.84 11.94
CA ASP A 32 -9.98 -5.08 12.44
C ASP A 32 -8.89 -4.99 11.37
N LEU A 33 -8.68 -6.06 10.60
CA LEU A 33 -7.77 -6.05 9.44
C LEU A 33 -8.30 -5.13 8.34
N LYS A 34 -9.61 -5.14 8.08
CA LYS A 34 -10.27 -4.23 7.13
C LYS A 34 -10.09 -2.77 7.55
N ARG A 35 -10.33 -2.45 8.83
CA ARG A 35 -10.08 -1.12 9.42
C ARG A 35 -8.62 -0.72 9.29
N LYS A 36 -7.68 -1.62 9.56
CA LYS A 36 -6.23 -1.38 9.41
C LYS A 36 -5.85 -1.09 7.95
N ARG A 37 -6.39 -1.83 6.99
CA ARG A 37 -6.18 -1.58 5.55
C ARG A 37 -6.72 -0.20 5.13
N GLN A 38 -7.93 0.16 5.56
CA GLN A 38 -8.51 1.48 5.30
C GLN A 38 -7.67 2.62 5.88
N LEU A 39 -7.22 2.50 7.14
CA LEU A 39 -6.36 3.50 7.77
C LEU A 39 -5.01 3.64 7.06
N ARG A 40 -4.43 2.53 6.59
CA ARG A 40 -3.19 2.55 5.81
C ARG A 40 -3.38 3.28 4.47
N SER A 41 -4.48 3.00 3.76
CA SER A 41 -4.81 3.67 2.50
C SER A 41 -4.91 5.18 2.69
N LYS A 42 -5.59 5.63 3.76
CA LYS A 42 -5.72 7.06 4.07
C LYS A 42 -4.38 7.72 4.40
N LYS A 43 -3.57 7.11 5.27
CA LYS A 43 -2.25 7.64 5.65
C LYS A 43 -1.25 7.67 4.49
N GLN A 44 -1.37 6.74 3.55
CA GLN A 44 -0.54 6.75 2.34
C GLN A 44 -0.87 7.98 1.51
N LEU A 45 -2.16 8.27 1.33
CA LEU A 45 -2.67 9.40 0.55
C LEU A 45 -2.18 10.76 1.08
N GLU A 46 -2.00 10.89 2.40
CA GLU A 46 -1.46 12.10 3.05
C GLU A 46 0.05 12.32 2.82
N LYS A 47 0.82 11.27 2.49
CA LYS A 47 2.29 11.34 2.37
C LYS A 47 2.79 11.38 0.94
N THR A 48 1.96 11.00 -0.02
CA THR A 48 2.34 10.87 -1.42
C THR A 48 2.02 12.15 -2.20
N LEU A 49 2.92 12.51 -3.13
CA LEU A 49 2.62 13.50 -4.17
C LEU A 49 1.33 13.14 -4.90
N SER A 50 0.56 14.14 -5.34
CA SER A 50 -0.54 13.89 -6.27
C SER A 50 0.00 13.45 -7.63
N TRP A 51 -0.84 12.78 -8.42
CA TRP A 51 -0.46 12.33 -9.76
C TRP A 51 -0.09 13.50 -10.68
N SER A 52 -0.79 14.63 -10.58
CA SER A 52 -0.49 15.84 -11.34
C SER A 52 0.88 16.42 -11.00
N GLU A 53 1.24 16.50 -9.72
CA GLU A 53 2.56 16.94 -9.26
C GLU A 53 3.67 16.02 -9.77
N LEU A 54 3.50 14.71 -9.62
CA LEU A 54 4.46 13.71 -10.09
C LEU A 54 4.67 13.80 -11.60
N LYS A 55 3.57 13.85 -12.36
CA LYS A 55 3.61 13.99 -13.82
C LYS A 55 4.29 15.30 -14.24
N GLY A 56 4.00 16.40 -13.56
CA GLY A 56 4.64 17.70 -13.79
C GLY A 56 6.16 17.60 -13.64
N LEU A 57 6.63 17.09 -12.50
CA LEU A 57 8.06 16.93 -12.22
C LEU A 57 8.78 16.07 -13.27
N ILE A 58 8.18 14.95 -13.69
CA ILE A 58 8.76 14.05 -14.69
C ILE A 58 8.83 14.74 -16.06
N LEU A 59 7.76 15.42 -16.48
CA LEU A 59 7.72 16.09 -17.78
C LEU A 59 8.66 17.30 -17.82
N ASP A 60 8.73 18.08 -16.75
CA ASP A 60 9.64 19.21 -16.62
C ASP A 60 11.10 18.75 -16.72
N ALA A 61 11.44 17.63 -16.08
CA ALA A 61 12.78 17.02 -16.18
C ALA A 61 13.13 16.58 -17.61
N THR A 62 12.16 16.29 -18.46
CA THR A 62 12.37 15.82 -19.86
C THR A 62 12.20 16.93 -20.90
N SER A 63 11.80 18.12 -20.47
CA SER A 63 11.39 19.24 -21.34
C SER A 63 12.46 19.72 -22.33
N PHE A 64 13.74 19.42 -22.06
CA PHE A 64 14.85 19.77 -22.94
C PHE A 64 14.90 18.93 -24.22
N ASP A 65 14.25 17.77 -24.25
CA ASP A 65 14.18 16.88 -25.41
C ASP A 65 12.72 16.53 -25.73
N LYS A 66 12.27 16.97 -26.91
CA LYS A 66 10.90 16.75 -27.38
C LYS A 66 10.60 15.27 -27.64
N ILE A 67 11.59 14.49 -28.09
CA ILE A 67 11.41 13.06 -28.37
C ILE A 67 11.27 12.33 -27.04
N ALA A 68 12.20 12.56 -26.10
CA ALA A 68 12.12 12.00 -24.75
C ALA A 68 10.81 12.42 -24.04
N THR A 69 10.41 13.69 -24.13
CA THR A 69 9.14 14.16 -23.54
C THR A 69 7.95 13.38 -24.08
N GLN A 70 7.92 13.10 -25.39
CA GLN A 70 6.81 12.40 -26.02
C GLN A 70 6.78 10.93 -25.63
N GLU A 71 7.94 10.27 -25.58
CA GLU A 71 8.08 8.89 -25.11
C GLU A 71 7.68 8.75 -23.63
N VAL A 72 8.10 9.69 -22.79
CA VAL A 72 7.72 9.72 -21.38
C VAL A 72 6.21 9.93 -21.22
N ARG A 73 5.58 10.75 -22.07
CA ARG A 73 4.10 10.87 -22.08
C ARG A 73 3.41 9.56 -22.42
N THR A 74 3.96 8.75 -23.32
CA THR A 74 3.40 7.43 -23.63
C THR A 74 3.59 6.46 -22.47
N LEU A 75 4.78 6.41 -21.87
CA LEU A 75 5.07 5.56 -20.72
C LEU A 75 4.22 5.93 -19.49
N LEU A 76 3.97 7.22 -19.24
CA LEU A 76 3.08 7.65 -18.17
C LEU A 76 1.62 7.21 -18.41
N LYS A 77 1.16 7.14 -19.66
CA LYS A 77 -0.17 6.59 -19.98
C LYS A 77 -0.22 5.08 -19.74
N GLU A 78 0.83 4.36 -20.10
CA GLU A 78 0.95 2.92 -19.84
C GLU A 78 1.01 2.62 -18.34
N LEU A 79 1.71 3.45 -17.56
CA LEU A 79 1.72 3.36 -16.09
C LEU A 79 0.32 3.51 -15.49
N VAL A 80 -0.47 4.49 -15.96
CA VAL A 80 -1.85 4.66 -15.51
C VAL A 80 -2.71 3.46 -15.90
N HIS A 81 -2.53 2.95 -17.13
CA HIS A 81 -3.26 1.80 -17.61
C HIS A 81 -2.96 0.54 -16.78
N THR A 82 -1.69 0.21 -16.55
CA THR A 82 -1.26 -0.92 -15.73
C THR A 82 -1.70 -0.76 -14.27
N SER A 83 -1.65 0.46 -13.72
CA SER A 83 -2.17 0.74 -12.38
C SER A 83 -3.67 0.49 -12.27
N ALA A 84 -4.45 0.79 -13.32
CA ALA A 84 -5.88 0.46 -13.36
C ALA A 84 -6.13 -1.05 -13.35
N GLU A 85 -5.25 -1.86 -13.95
CA GLU A 85 -5.34 -3.33 -13.89
C GLU A 85 -5.05 -3.87 -12.48
N ILE A 86 -4.14 -3.24 -11.75
CA ILE A 86 -3.80 -3.61 -10.36
C ILE A 86 -4.94 -3.28 -9.40
N VAL A 87 -5.51 -2.07 -9.49
CA VAL A 87 -6.57 -1.62 -8.57
C VAL A 87 -7.93 -2.19 -8.96
N GLY A 88 -8.11 -2.53 -10.24
CA GLY A 88 -9.35 -2.98 -10.84
C GLY A 88 -9.95 -1.88 -11.73
N ARG A 89 -10.37 -2.26 -12.94
CA ARG A 89 -10.82 -1.33 -14.00
C ARG A 89 -12.09 -0.56 -13.64
N ASP A 90 -12.86 -1.04 -12.67
CA ASP A 90 -14.09 -0.38 -12.17
C ASP A 90 -13.82 0.68 -11.08
N SER A 91 -12.55 0.90 -10.73
CA SER A 91 -12.15 1.85 -9.69
C SER A 91 -12.28 3.30 -10.16
N SER A 92 -12.42 4.23 -9.20
CA SER A 92 -12.47 5.66 -9.52
C SER A 92 -11.16 6.14 -10.14
N GLY A 93 -11.23 7.18 -10.98
CA GLY A 93 -10.03 7.79 -11.58
C GLY A 93 -8.99 8.21 -10.55
N GLU A 94 -9.43 8.79 -9.42
CA GLU A 94 -8.56 9.15 -8.30
C GLU A 94 -7.83 7.94 -7.69
N ALA A 95 -8.50 6.78 -7.59
CA ALA A 95 -7.89 5.56 -7.08
C ALA A 95 -6.81 5.03 -8.04
N VAL A 96 -7.06 5.11 -9.35
CA VAL A 96 -6.10 4.74 -10.39
C VAL A 96 -4.89 5.68 -10.39
N GLU A 97 -5.12 6.99 -10.27
CA GLU A 97 -4.07 8.00 -10.19
C GLU A 97 -3.21 7.83 -8.93
N SER A 98 -3.85 7.61 -7.78
CA SER A 98 -3.15 7.33 -6.52
C SER A 98 -2.32 6.05 -6.60
N ALA A 99 -2.83 5.00 -7.24
CA ALA A 99 -2.07 3.79 -7.49
C ALA A 99 -0.91 4.00 -8.47
N SER A 100 -1.07 4.86 -9.47
CA SER A 100 0.00 5.20 -10.40
C SER A 100 1.18 5.86 -9.69
N VAL A 101 0.89 6.78 -8.76
CA VAL A 101 1.92 7.35 -7.86
C VAL A 101 2.53 6.26 -6.98
N PHE A 102 1.72 5.38 -6.41
CA PHE A 102 2.21 4.30 -5.54
C PHE A 102 3.17 3.35 -6.29
N VAL A 103 2.79 2.90 -7.49
CA VAL A 103 3.62 2.02 -8.32
C VAL A 103 4.93 2.71 -8.69
N PHE A 104 4.88 3.96 -9.16
CA PHE A 104 6.08 4.71 -9.50
C PHE A 104 6.99 4.88 -8.29
N THR A 105 6.47 5.35 -7.16
CA THR A 105 7.26 5.59 -5.95
C THR A 105 7.85 4.31 -5.36
N THR A 106 7.19 3.17 -5.56
CA THR A 106 7.69 1.87 -5.12
C THR A 106 8.82 1.37 -6.01
N LEU A 107 8.76 1.61 -7.33
CA LEU A 107 9.68 1.02 -8.30
C LEU A 107 10.78 1.97 -8.81
N LYS A 108 10.71 3.27 -8.52
CA LYS A 108 11.61 4.29 -9.10
C LYS A 108 13.11 4.05 -8.85
N ASP A 109 13.47 3.37 -7.76
CA ASP A 109 14.86 3.08 -7.38
C ASP A 109 15.21 1.58 -7.53
N VAL A 110 14.33 0.81 -8.19
CA VAL A 110 14.39 -0.65 -8.23
C VAL A 110 14.60 -1.13 -9.66
N ASN A 111 15.64 -1.93 -9.87
CA ASN A 111 15.99 -2.51 -11.18
C ASN A 111 15.46 -3.95 -11.38
N HIS A 112 14.88 -4.57 -10.36
CA HIS A 112 14.30 -5.92 -10.44
C HIS A 112 13.15 -6.08 -9.43
N ILE A 113 12.07 -6.76 -9.81
CA ILE A 113 10.92 -6.99 -8.92
C ILE A 113 11.24 -8.14 -7.96
N GLY A 114 11.22 -7.87 -6.65
CA GLY A 114 11.47 -8.84 -5.60
C GLY A 114 10.29 -9.01 -4.63
N LYS A 115 10.57 -9.66 -3.49
CA LYS A 115 9.61 -9.84 -2.40
C LYS A 115 9.30 -8.55 -1.62
N GLY A 116 10.14 -7.53 -1.72
CA GLY A 116 9.89 -6.24 -1.06
C GLY A 116 8.78 -5.45 -1.75
N GLU A 117 8.68 -5.63 -3.06
CA GLU A 117 7.79 -4.91 -3.97
C GLU A 117 6.51 -5.72 -4.27
N SER A 118 6.59 -7.06 -4.18
CA SER A 118 5.41 -7.93 -4.26
C SER A 118 4.63 -7.88 -2.94
N ALA A 119 3.37 -7.46 -3.01
CA ALA A 119 2.49 -7.29 -1.86
C ALA A 119 2.45 -8.54 -0.94
N ASN A 120 2.65 -8.31 0.37
CA ASN A 120 2.17 -9.20 1.44
C ASN A 120 0.71 -8.89 1.75
#